data_AF-A0A0G0FJH9-F1
#
_entry.id   AF-A0A0G0FJH9-F1
#
_cell.length_a   1.000
_cell.length_b   1.000
_cell.length_c   1.000
_cell.angle_alpha   90.00
_cell.angle_beta   90.00
_cell.angle_gamma   90.00
#
_symmetry.space_group_name_H-M   'P 1'
#
loop_
_entity.id
_entity.type
_entity.pdbx_description
1 polymer ?
#
loop_
_entity_poly.entity_id
_entity_poly.type
_entity_poly.pdbx_seq_one_letter_code
_entity_poly.pdbx_strand_id
1 'polypeptide(L)'
;MQFKVPQFLDIEDKIFGPFTFKEFVYLAGGAGLCFVLYRVLGLFWGAIPILAVGGLAIALARYRPNNKPFIEMIEAGFNYFVQSKLYIWKIRRNKIKNVQIANENNGKNVLNRDMVRLSGNKLRDLAWSLDVLDLNKHRETQSR
;
A
#
# COMPACT_ATOMS: atom_id res chain seq x y z
N MET A 1 -22.74 19.04 19.92
CA MET A 1 -23.31 17.75 19.45
C MET A 1 -22.17 16.95 18.85
N GLN A 2 -21.88 15.76 19.36
CA GLN A 2 -20.85 14.88 18.80
C GLN A 2 -21.48 14.03 17.69
N PHE A 3 -21.08 14.25 16.44
CA PHE A 3 -21.52 13.43 15.31
C PHE A 3 -20.62 12.19 15.21
N LYS A 4 -21.21 10.99 15.19
CA LYS A 4 -20.47 9.78 14.84
C LYS A 4 -20.22 9.80 13.34
N VAL A 5 -18.96 9.84 12.94
CA VAL A 5 -18.57 9.76 11.53
C VAL A 5 -18.89 8.34 11.03
N PRO A 6 -19.73 8.18 10.00
CA PRO A 6 -19.96 6.88 9.41
C PRO A 6 -18.67 6.34 8.79
N GLN A 7 -18.27 5.13 9.15
CA GLN A 7 -17.05 4.47 8.66
C GLN A 7 -17.18 3.91 7.24
N PHE A 8 -18.27 4.18 6.54
CA PHE A 8 -18.60 3.55 5.26
C PHE A 8 -18.33 4.44 4.04
N LEU A 9 -17.58 5.54 4.17
CA LEU A 9 -17.28 6.41 3.03
C LEU A 9 -16.35 5.74 1.98
N ASP A 10 -15.57 4.74 2.40
CA ASP A 10 -14.56 4.08 1.56
C ASP A 10 -15.07 2.82 0.84
N ILE A 11 -16.33 2.44 1.03
CA ILE A 11 -16.91 1.28 0.33
C ILE A 11 -17.54 1.79 -0.97
N GLU A 12 -17.10 1.25 -2.11
CA GLU A 12 -17.72 1.55 -3.39
C GLU A 12 -19.22 1.21 -3.40
N ASP A 13 -20.02 2.15 -3.89
CA ASP A 13 -21.45 1.97 -4.06
C ASP A 13 -21.74 0.82 -5.02
N LYS A 14 -22.55 -0.12 -4.55
CA LYS A 14 -23.08 -1.23 -5.35
C LYS A 14 -24.30 -0.75 -6.11
N ILE A 15 -24.05 -0.13 -7.27
CA ILE A 15 -25.10 0.45 -8.13
C ILE A 15 -25.93 -0.65 -8.81
N PHE A 16 -25.32 -1.79 -9.14
CA PHE A 16 -25.98 -2.88 -9.87
C PHE A 16 -26.07 -4.16 -9.02
N GLY A 17 -26.97 -4.16 -8.04
CA GLY A 17 -27.23 -5.31 -7.18
C GLY A 17 -25.98 -5.72 -6.38
N PRO A 18 -25.34 -6.88 -6.65
CA PRO A 18 -24.13 -7.28 -5.96
C PRO A 18 -22.85 -6.59 -6.47
N PHE A 19 -22.89 -5.94 -7.64
CA PHE A 19 -21.71 -5.41 -8.33
C PHE A 19 -21.50 -3.91 -8.08
N THR A 20 -20.22 -3.53 -7.90
CA THR A 20 -19.82 -2.12 -7.98
C THR A 20 -19.80 -1.64 -9.42
N PHE A 21 -19.77 -0.32 -9.63
CA PHE A 21 -19.68 0.26 -10.98
C PHE A 21 -18.48 -0.28 -11.77
N LYS A 22 -17.32 -0.43 -11.11
CA LYS A 22 -16.10 -0.95 -11.74
C LYS A 22 -16.27 -2.40 -12.18
N GLU A 23 -16.85 -3.24 -11.32
CA GLU A 23 -17.11 -4.65 -11.60
C GLU A 23 -18.08 -4.80 -12.78
N PHE A 24 -19.12 -3.95 -12.85
CA PHE A 24 -20.03 -3.90 -13.99
C PHE A 24 -19.31 -3.51 -15.29
N VAL A 25 -18.45 -2.50 -15.26
CA VAL A 25 -17.66 -2.09 -16.44
C VAL A 25 -16.74 -3.22 -16.92
N TYR A 26 -16.13 -3.99 -16.02
CA TYR A 26 -15.31 -5.15 -16.42
C TYR A 26 -16.14 -6.25 -17.06
N LEU A 27 -17.34 -6.55 -16.54
CA LEU A 27 -18.23 -7.54 -17.14
C LEU A 27 -18.79 -7.08 -18.49
N ALA A 28 -19.23 -5.83 -18.59
CA ALA A 28 -19.76 -5.26 -19.83
C ALA A 28 -18.65 -5.16 -20.91
N GLY A 29 -17.46 -4.68 -20.53
CA GLY A 29 -16.30 -4.61 -21.41
C GLY A 29 -15.83 -6.01 -21.84
N GLY A 30 -15.76 -6.97 -20.91
CA GLY A 30 -15.39 -8.35 -21.20
C GLY A 30 -16.40 -9.05 -22.11
N ALA A 31 -17.70 -8.89 -21.86
CA ALA A 31 -18.76 -9.42 -22.70
C ALA A 31 -18.74 -8.79 -24.10
N GLY A 32 -18.52 -7.47 -24.19
CA GLY A 32 -18.34 -6.77 -25.47
C GLY A 32 -17.13 -7.29 -26.25
N LEU A 33 -16.00 -7.50 -25.57
CA LEU A 33 -14.79 -8.05 -26.19
C LEU A 33 -15.02 -9.49 -26.67
N CYS A 34 -15.65 -10.34 -25.85
CA CYS A 34 -16.06 -11.69 -26.24
C CYS A 34 -16.97 -11.70 -27.48
N PHE A 35 -17.91 -10.75 -27.58
CA PHE A 35 -18.79 -10.62 -28.74
C PHE A 35 -18.01 -10.23 -30.01
N VAL A 36 -17.05 -9.29 -29.89
CA VAL A 36 -16.17 -8.93 -31.02
C VAL A 36 -15.33 -10.13 -31.45
N LEU A 37 -14.73 -10.86 -30.52
CA LEU A 37 -13.98 -12.08 -30.82
C LEU A 37 -14.82 -13.15 -31.50
N TYR A 38 -16.04 -13.37 -31.03
CA TYR A 38 -17.00 -14.26 -31.67
C TYR A 38 -17.32 -13.82 -33.10
N ARG A 39 -17.50 -12.51 -33.32
CA ARG A 39 -17.83 -11.97 -34.63
C ARG A 39 -16.68 -12.09 -35.63
N VAL A 40 -15.43 -11.96 -35.19
CA VAL A 40 -14.25 -11.99 -36.06
C VAL A 40 -13.75 -13.42 -36.32
N LEU A 41 -13.64 -14.26 -35.28
CA LEU A 41 -13.05 -15.61 -35.40
C LEU A 41 -14.10 -16.73 -35.56
N GLY A 42 -15.38 -16.45 -35.31
CA GLY A 42 -16.42 -17.47 -35.21
C GLY A 42 -16.27 -18.35 -33.97
N LEU A 43 -17.22 -19.27 -33.76
CA LEU A 43 -17.27 -20.11 -32.55
C LEU A 43 -16.10 -21.11 -32.46
N PHE A 44 -15.70 -21.72 -33.58
CA PHE A 44 -14.68 -22.79 -33.57
C PHE A 44 -13.28 -22.28 -33.21
N TRP A 45 -12.78 -21.23 -33.89
CA TRP A 45 -11.49 -20.63 -33.56
C TRP A 45 -11.56 -19.65 -32.39
N GLY A 46 -12.73 -19.03 -32.17
CA GLY A 46 -12.94 -18.07 -31.10
C GLY A 46 -13.19 -18.69 -29.73
N ALA A 47 -13.58 -19.96 -29.60
CA ALA A 47 -13.96 -20.55 -28.32
C ALA A 47 -12.87 -20.41 -27.24
N ILE A 48 -11.62 -20.71 -27.58
CA ILE A 48 -10.48 -20.64 -26.65
C ILE A 48 -10.25 -19.20 -26.16
N PRO A 49 -10.05 -18.19 -27.04
CA PRO A 49 -9.81 -16.84 -26.58
C PRO A 49 -11.05 -16.20 -25.94
N ILE A 50 -12.27 -16.55 -26.36
CA ILE A 50 -13.51 -16.11 -25.70
C ILE A 50 -13.60 -16.66 -24.28
N LEU A 51 -13.28 -17.94 -24.07
CA LEU A 51 -13.27 -18.54 -22.73
C LEU A 51 -12.21 -17.89 -21.84
N ALA A 52 -11.01 -17.63 -22.39
CA ALA A 52 -9.94 -16.95 -21.68
C ALA A 52 -10.35 -15.53 -21.25
N VAL A 53 -10.88 -14.72 -22.18
CA VAL A 53 -11.33 -13.35 -21.91
C VAL A 53 -12.52 -13.35 -20.94
N GLY A 54 -13.51 -14.20 -21.16
CA GLY A 54 -14.69 -14.29 -20.31
C GLY A 54 -14.34 -14.71 -18.89
N GLY A 55 -13.45 -15.70 -18.74
CA GLY A 55 -12.91 -16.12 -17.44
C GLY A 55 -12.17 -14.98 -16.74
N LEU A 56 -11.35 -14.22 -17.48
CA LEU A 56 -10.61 -13.09 -16.94
C LEU A 56 -11.55 -11.94 -16.51
N ALA A 57 -12.59 -11.64 -17.29
CA ALA A 57 -13.59 -10.63 -16.95
C ALA A 57 -14.36 -10.98 -15.67
N ILE A 58 -14.74 -12.25 -15.51
CA ILE A 58 -15.39 -12.75 -14.28
C ILE A 58 -14.43 -12.69 -13.09
N ALA A 59 -13.16 -13.07 -13.29
CA ALA A 59 -12.14 -12.98 -12.26
C ALA A 59 -11.93 -11.52 -11.80
N LEU A 60 -11.83 -10.57 -12.74
CA LEU A 60 -11.75 -9.13 -12.43
C LEU A 60 -12.94 -8.61 -11.63
N ALA A 61 -14.15 -9.09 -11.93
CA ALA A 61 -15.36 -8.62 -11.29
C ALA A 61 -15.61 -9.25 -9.90
N ARG A 62 -15.17 -10.49 -9.65
CA ARG A 62 -15.58 -11.24 -8.44
C ARG A 62 -14.44 -11.80 -7.61
N TYR A 63 -13.28 -12.04 -8.22
CA TYR A 63 -12.16 -12.62 -7.50
C TYR A 63 -11.45 -11.53 -6.68
N ARG A 64 -11.23 -11.81 -5.40
CA ARG A 64 -10.57 -10.87 -4.47
C ARG A 64 -9.48 -11.58 -3.69
N PRO A 65 -8.26 -11.71 -4.27
CA PRO A 65 -7.15 -12.33 -3.55
C PRO A 65 -6.73 -11.43 -2.39
N ASN A 66 -6.61 -12.02 -1.20
CA ASN A 66 -6.16 -11.35 0.03
C ASN A 66 -6.96 -10.07 0.38
N ASN A 67 -8.29 -10.09 0.19
CA ASN A 67 -9.21 -8.97 0.42
C ASN A 67 -8.93 -7.71 -0.43
N LYS A 68 -8.14 -7.83 -1.51
CA LYS A 68 -7.86 -6.75 -2.45
C LYS A 68 -8.58 -6.99 -3.78
N PRO A 69 -8.97 -5.92 -4.49
CA PRO A 69 -9.54 -6.07 -5.82
C PRO A 69 -8.48 -6.66 -6.76
N PHE A 70 -8.89 -7.60 -7.63
CA PHE A 70 -7.97 -8.32 -8.53
C PHE A 70 -7.16 -7.38 -9.43
N ILE A 71 -7.70 -6.21 -9.76
CA ILE A 71 -6.99 -5.19 -10.53
C ILE A 71 -5.68 -4.73 -9.88
N GLU A 72 -5.65 -4.59 -8.54
CA GLU A 72 -4.44 -4.21 -7.80
C GLU A 72 -3.38 -5.31 -7.88
N MET A 73 -3.81 -6.57 -7.89
CA MET A 73 -2.89 -7.70 -8.04
C MET A 73 -2.27 -7.73 -9.44
N ILE A 74 -3.06 -7.51 -10.48
CA ILE A 74 -2.57 -7.43 -11.86
C ILE A 74 -1.61 -6.24 -12.01
N GLU A 75 -1.98 -5.08 -11.49
CA GLU A 75 -1.14 -3.88 -11.51
C GLU A 75 0.19 -4.13 -10.79
N ALA A 76 0.16 -4.72 -9.60
CA ALA A 76 1.36 -5.06 -8.85
C ALA A 76 2.23 -6.09 -9.60
N GLY A 77 1.62 -7.10 -10.23
CA GLY A 77 2.31 -8.09 -11.05
C GLY A 77 2.96 -7.47 -12.28
N PHE A 78 2.24 -6.57 -12.96
CA PHE A 78 2.75 -5.83 -14.11
C PHE A 78 3.90 -4.90 -13.71
N ASN A 79 3.73 -4.12 -12.64
CA ASN A 79 4.78 -3.29 -12.09
C ASN A 79 6.01 -4.11 -11.70
N TYR A 80 5.83 -5.28 -11.08
CA TYR A 80 6.94 -6.18 -10.73
C TYR A 80 7.69 -6.71 -11.96
N PHE A 81 6.99 -6.99 -13.05
CA PHE A 81 7.59 -7.48 -14.29
C PHE A 81 8.39 -6.40 -15.02
N VAL A 82 7.86 -5.17 -15.06
CA VAL A 82 8.49 -4.03 -15.74
C VAL A 82 9.58 -3.38 -14.88
N GLN A 83 9.44 -3.42 -13.55
CA GLN A 83 10.38 -2.76 -12.65
C GLN A 83 11.74 -3.44 -12.67
N SER A 84 12.79 -2.63 -12.83
CA SER A 84 14.17 -3.11 -12.73
C SER A 84 14.44 -3.62 -11.33
N LYS A 85 14.99 -4.84 -11.23
CA LYS A 85 15.36 -5.51 -9.97
C LYS A 85 16.66 -4.94 -9.37
N LEU A 86 16.79 -3.62 -9.37
CA LEU A 86 17.91 -2.93 -8.73
C LEU A 86 17.57 -2.75 -7.24
N TYR A 87 17.97 -3.75 -6.46
CA TYR A 87 17.91 -3.72 -5.00
C TYR A 87 19.04 -2.83 -4.47
N ILE A 88 18.92 -1.52 -4.68
CA ILE A 88 19.76 -0.56 -3.98
C ILE A 88 19.09 -0.21 -2.65
N TRP A 89 19.86 -0.32 -1.57
CA TRP A 89 19.43 0.20 -0.27
C TRP A 89 19.31 1.73 -0.37
N LYS A 90 18.11 2.21 -0.68
CA LYS A 90 17.79 3.63 -0.59
C LYS A 90 17.40 3.91 0.85
N ILE A 91 18.25 4.64 1.57
CA ILE A 91 17.80 5.42 2.74
C ILE A 91 16.63 6.29 2.25
N ARG A 92 15.40 5.87 2.58
CA ARG A 92 14.24 6.73 2.41
C ARG A 92 14.38 7.82 3.45
N ARG A 93 14.96 8.96 3.05
CA ARG A 93 14.62 10.22 3.69
C ARG A 93 13.14 10.42 3.38
N ASN A 94 12.28 10.01 4.31
CA ASN A 94 10.86 10.36 4.28
C ASN A 94 10.80 11.89 4.26
N LYS A 95 10.75 12.49 3.07
CA LYS A 95 10.10 13.80 2.95
C LYS A 95 8.67 13.51 3.33
N ILE A 96 8.31 13.93 4.53
CA ILE A 96 6.91 14.12 4.91
C ILE A 96 6.35 15.04 3.83
N LYS A 97 5.69 14.43 2.85
CA LYS A 97 4.89 15.15 1.89
C LYS A 97 3.75 15.66 2.77
N ASN A 98 3.79 16.93 3.14
CA ASN A 98 2.64 17.63 3.71
C ASN A 98 1.56 17.60 2.63
N VAL A 99 0.86 16.47 2.55
CA VAL A 99 -0.38 16.35 1.81
C VAL A 99 -1.36 17.18 2.60
N GLN A 100 -1.51 18.43 2.16
CA GLN A 100 -2.66 19.30 2.35
C GLN A 100 -3.52 18.98 3.58
N ILE A 101 -3.01 19.31 4.77
CA ILE A 101 -3.88 19.67 5.90
C ILE A 101 -4.12 21.17 5.75
N ALA A 102 -4.89 21.51 4.72
CA ALA A 102 -5.46 22.84 4.54
C ALA A 102 -6.98 22.70 4.62
N ASN A 103 -7.45 22.17 5.75
CA ASN A 103 -8.80 22.35 6.27
C ASN A 103 -8.84 21.73 7.67
N GLU A 104 -8.76 22.61 8.67
CA GLU A 104 -9.61 22.63 9.87
C GLU A 104 -8.86 23.31 11.01
N ASN A 105 -8.94 24.64 11.02
CA ASN A 105 -8.62 25.46 12.17
C ASN A 105 -9.67 25.20 13.27
N ASN A 106 -9.50 24.17 14.10
CA ASN A 106 -9.98 24.15 15.48
C ASN A 106 -9.52 22.88 16.21
N GLY A 107 -8.60 23.02 17.16
CA GLY A 107 -8.20 21.87 17.98
C GLY A 107 -6.89 22.09 18.71
N LYS A 108 -6.86 23.10 19.57
CA LYS A 108 -5.75 23.37 20.47
C LYS A 108 -5.50 22.16 21.38
N ASN A 109 -4.22 21.83 21.56
CA ASN A 109 -3.65 21.18 22.75
C ASN A 109 -4.15 19.79 23.14
N VAL A 110 -3.78 18.73 22.42
CA VAL A 110 -3.54 17.45 23.10
C VAL A 110 -2.42 16.68 22.37
N LEU A 111 -1.45 16.19 23.16
CA LEU A 111 -0.36 15.28 22.78
C LEU A 111 0.95 15.94 22.30
N ASN A 112 1.43 16.94 23.02
CA ASN A 112 2.87 17.05 23.26
C ASN A 112 3.24 15.95 24.28
N ARG A 113 3.27 14.69 23.83
CA ARG A 113 3.81 13.60 24.62
C ARG A 113 5.31 13.81 24.63
N ASP A 114 5.86 14.08 25.80
CA ASP A 114 7.29 14.27 26.09
C ASP A 114 8.11 13.08 25.57
N MET A 115 8.41 13.09 24.27
CA MET A 115 9.59 12.43 23.77
C MET A 115 10.73 13.36 24.20
N VAL A 116 11.34 13.04 25.35
CA VAL A 116 12.60 13.64 25.80
C VAL A 116 13.60 13.42 24.68
N ARG A 117 13.72 14.39 23.78
CA ARG A 117 14.75 14.42 22.74
C ARG A 117 16.06 14.66 23.49
N LEU A 118 16.76 13.58 23.83
CA LEU A 118 18.15 13.67 24.26
C LEU A 118 18.89 14.42 23.15
N SER A 119 19.28 15.65 23.44
CA SER A 119 20.08 16.48 22.54
C SER A 119 21.33 15.67 22.15
N GLY A 120 21.71 15.67 20.87
CA GLY A 120 22.80 14.83 20.36
C GLY A 120 24.10 14.96 21.16
N ASN A 121 24.31 16.10 21.81
CA ASN A 121 25.41 16.34 22.75
C ASN A 121 25.36 15.44 24.00
N LYS A 122 24.20 15.23 24.61
CA LYS A 122 24.04 14.37 25.80
C LYS A 122 24.29 12.90 25.50
N LEU A 123 23.88 12.42 24.32
CA LEU A 123 24.17 11.05 23.87
C LEU A 123 25.69 10.84 23.68
N ARG A 124 26.39 11.87 23.18
CA ARG A 124 27.83 11.81 22.95
C ARG A 124 28.62 11.83 24.26
N ASP A 125 28.20 12.64 25.22
CA ASP A 125 28.80 12.65 26.56
C ASP A 125 28.58 11.32 27.31
N LEU A 126 27.40 10.72 27.16
CA LEU A 126 27.10 9.42 27.75
C LEU A 126 27.98 8.31 27.14
N ALA A 127 28.10 8.29 25.81
CA ALA A 127 28.95 7.34 25.10
C ALA A 127 30.41 7.45 25.53
N TRP A 128 30.92 8.69 25.68
CA TRP A 128 32.29 8.93 26.14
C TRP A 128 32.50 8.48 27.60
N SER A 129 31.55 8.78 28.49
CA SER A 129 31.63 8.35 29.89
C SER A 129 31.65 6.83 30.04
N LEU A 130 30.93 6.11 29.16
CA LEU A 130 30.87 4.65 29.18
C LEU A 130 32.21 4.04 28.71
N ASP A 131 32.78 4.59 27.65
CA ASP A 131 34.05 4.14 27.07
C ASP A 131 35.23 4.35 28.04
N VAL A 132 35.23 5.50 28.75
CA VAL A 132 36.24 5.80 29.77
C VAL A 132 36.14 4.85 30.97
N LEU A 133 34.92 4.48 31.39
CA LEU A 133 34.70 3.52 32.47
C LEU A 133 35.18 2.11 32.10
N ASP A 134 34.99 1.70 30.84
CA ASP A 134 35.43 0.40 30.34
C ASP A 134 36.97 0.30 30.30
N LEU A 135 37.63 1.36 29.84
CA LEU A 135 39.10 1.46 29.86
C LEU A 135 39.69 1.38 31.28
N ASN A 136 39.02 1.96 32.27
CA ASN A 136 39.50 1.90 33.65
C ASN A 136 39.32 0.50 34.26
N LYS A 137 38.19 -0.16 33.97
CA LYS A 137 37.91 -1.54 34.37
C LYS A 137 38.94 -2.54 33.82
N HIS A 138 39.43 -2.31 32.61
CA HIS A 138 40.48 -3.12 32.01
C HIS A 138 41.87 -2.91 32.62
N ARG A 139 42.17 -1.73 33.19
CA ARG A 139 43.44 -1.48 33.89
C ARG A 139 43.49 -2.19 35.24
N GLU A 140 42.40 -2.19 35.99
CA GLU A 140 42.32 -2.86 37.31
C GLU A 140 42.38 -4.38 37.21
N THR A 141 42.00 -4.96 36.06
CA THR A 141 42.08 -6.40 35.80
C THR A 141 43.47 -6.86 35.31
N GLN A 142 44.34 -5.95 34.86
CA GLN A 142 45.73 -6.26 34.49
C GLN A 142 46.75 -5.98 35.60
N SER A 143 46.35 -5.29 36.68
CA SER A 143 47.20 -5.00 37.85
C SER A 143 47.01 -5.96 39.03
N ARG A 144 46.43 -7.14 38.78
CA ARG A 144 46.37 -8.29 39.71
C ARG A 144 47.02 -9.49 39.03
#